data_AF-A0A7Y2Z6S7-F1
#
_entry.id   AF-A0A7Y2Z6S7-F1
#
_cell.length_a   1.000
_cell.length_b   1.000
_cell.length_c   1.000
_cell.angle_alpha   90.00
_cell.angle_beta   90.00
_cell.angle_gamma   90.00
#
_symmetry.space_group_name_H-M   'P 1'
#
loop_
_entity.id
_entity.type
_entity.pdbx_description
1 polymer ?
#
loop_
_entity_poly.entity_id
_entity_poly.type
_entity_poly.pdbx_seq_one_letter_code
_entity_poly.pdbx_strand_id
1 'polypeptide(L)'
;MTKNEAQIIVDLIHKTEAFPESIVVKKEIQTVVDKYINSLLKHNPKINYSRLKSEVNRKTNNFIKPFDEAIKRKLRAVFQEHYVTPESKPESEEKRYLIKEVANLLEMTSQNLNRHLRNHPEINVIEISSRKRYLTESEIEKLKNL
;
A
#
# COMPACT_ATOMS: atom_id res chain seq x y z
N MET A 1 13.63 23.28 10.84
CA MET A 1 12.28 23.71 11.23
C MET A 1 12.43 24.85 12.21
N THR A 2 11.96 26.03 11.85
CA THR A 2 12.01 27.23 12.67
C THR A 2 10.82 27.27 13.63
N LYS A 3 10.90 28.05 14.72
CA LYS A 3 9.80 28.22 15.69
C LYS A 3 8.51 28.73 15.02
N ASN A 4 8.62 29.57 13.98
CA ASN A 4 7.48 30.09 13.23
C ASN A 4 6.80 29.00 12.39
N GLU A 5 7.56 28.10 11.78
CA GLU A 5 6.98 26.96 11.04
C GLU A 5 6.23 26.01 11.97
N ALA A 6 6.73 25.80 13.19
CA ALA A 6 6.05 24.97 14.19
C ALA A 6 4.73 25.61 14.68
N GLN A 7 4.70 26.93 14.87
CA GLN A 7 3.48 27.64 15.30
C GLN A 7 2.37 27.59 14.24
N ILE A 8 2.72 27.80 12.97
CA ILE A 8 1.78 27.70 11.84
C ILE A 8 1.15 26.31 11.77
N ILE A 9 1.96 25.27 12.03
CA ILE A 9 1.48 23.89 12.11
C ILE A 9 0.48 23.74 13.25
N VAL A 10 0.81 24.18 14.46
CA VAL A 10 -0.10 24.13 15.63
C VAL A 10 -1.42 24.88 15.38
N ASP A 11 -1.39 26.02 14.71
CA ASP A 11 -2.60 26.80 14.42
C ASP A 11 -3.48 26.13 13.34
N LEU A 12 -2.87 25.47 12.36
CA LEU A 12 -3.58 24.67 11.35
C LEU A 12 -4.23 23.43 11.97
N ILE A 13 -3.55 22.82 12.95
CA ILE A 13 -3.99 21.66 13.72
C ILE A 13 -5.28 21.98 14.49
N HIS A 14 -5.27 23.04 15.30
CA HIS A 14 -6.45 23.46 16.08
C HIS A 14 -7.64 23.83 15.18
N LYS A 15 -7.38 24.36 13.98
CA LYS A 15 -8.43 24.63 12.98
C LYS A 15 -9.03 23.38 12.34
N THR A 16 -8.29 22.28 12.25
CA THR A 16 -8.81 21.00 11.71
C THR A 16 -9.51 20.14 12.76
N GLU A 17 -9.16 20.27 14.04
CA GLU A 17 -9.85 19.54 15.12
C GLU A 17 -11.31 19.96 15.33
N ALA A 18 -11.72 21.12 14.79
CA ALA A 18 -13.11 21.58 14.80
C ALA A 18 -14.06 20.75 13.90
N PHE A 19 -13.55 19.83 13.07
CA PHE A 19 -14.35 19.03 12.14
C PHE A 19 -13.95 17.54 12.21
N PRO A 20 -14.47 16.78 13.18
CA PRO A 20 -14.03 15.41 13.46
C PRO A 20 -14.45 14.35 12.41
N GLU A 21 -15.34 14.67 11.47
CA GLU A 21 -15.98 13.68 10.59
C GLU A 21 -15.27 13.47 9.24
N SER A 22 -14.26 14.28 8.89
CA SER A 22 -13.41 13.99 7.74
C SER A 22 -11.97 14.41 8.00
N ILE A 23 -11.04 13.45 7.95
CA ILE A 23 -9.60 13.74 8.00
C ILE A 23 -9.21 14.36 6.65
N VAL A 24 -9.43 15.67 6.51
CA VAL A 24 -9.01 16.40 5.31
C VAL A 24 -7.56 16.82 5.49
N VAL A 25 -6.65 16.17 4.76
CA VAL A 25 -5.26 16.59 4.66
C VAL A 25 -5.21 17.88 3.84
N LYS A 26 -5.05 19.02 4.52
CA LYS A 26 -4.86 20.31 3.87
C LYS A 26 -3.54 20.35 3.08
N LYS A 27 -3.50 21.10 1.98
CA LYS A 27 -2.34 21.19 1.07
C LYS A 27 -1.07 21.67 1.79
N GLU A 28 -1.22 22.55 2.77
CA GLU A 28 -0.14 23.08 3.60
C GLU A 28 0.51 21.98 4.44
N ILE A 29 -0.30 21.11 5.04
CA ILE A 29 0.16 19.96 5.83
C ILE A 29 0.95 19.00 4.95
N GLN A 30 0.42 18.66 3.77
CA GLN A 30 1.12 17.79 2.82
C GLN A 30 2.46 18.41 2.37
N THR A 31 2.49 19.72 2.09
CA THR A 31 3.70 20.43 1.64
C THR A 31 4.81 20.38 2.70
N VAL A 32 4.46 20.54 3.97
CA VAL A 32 5.41 20.46 5.09
C VAL A 32 5.98 19.04 5.21
N VAL A 33 5.12 18.03 5.13
CA VAL A 33 5.51 16.62 5.20
C VAL A 33 6.42 16.24 4.03
N ASP A 34 6.10 16.68 2.81
CA ASP A 34 6.89 16.41 1.62
C ASP A 34 8.30 17.01 1.74
N LYS A 35 8.41 18.28 2.16
CA LYS A 35 9.70 18.93 2.40
C LYS A 35 10.54 18.18 3.43
N TYR A 36 9.92 17.76 4.53
CA TYR A 36 10.59 17.06 5.61
C TYR A 36 11.12 15.69 5.17
N ILE A 37 10.29 14.87 4.53
CA ILE A 37 10.70 13.52 4.08
C ILE A 37 11.73 13.61 2.95
N ASN A 38 11.55 14.52 1.97
CA ASN A 38 12.52 14.71 0.90
C ASN A 38 13.88 15.19 1.43
N SER A 39 13.89 16.06 2.45
CA SER A 39 15.12 16.48 3.13
C SER A 39 15.81 15.28 3.80
N LEU A 40 15.06 14.43 4.51
CA LEU A 40 15.62 13.22 5.13
C LEU A 40 16.26 12.27 4.11
N LEU A 41 15.60 12.05 2.97
CA LEU A 41 16.12 11.22 1.88
C LEU A 41 17.38 11.83 1.25
N LYS A 42 17.39 13.16 1.04
CA LYS A 42 18.56 13.87 0.51
C LYS A 42 19.78 13.74 1.43
N HIS A 43 19.58 13.82 2.74
CA HIS A 43 20.66 13.71 3.72
C HIS A 43 21.04 12.25 4.05
N ASN A 44 20.20 11.27 3.71
CA ASN A 44 20.42 9.84 3.97
C ASN A 44 20.11 8.99 2.71
N PRO A 45 20.89 9.12 1.63
CA PRO A 45 20.57 8.47 0.34
C PRO A 45 20.59 6.94 0.38
N LYS A 46 21.24 6.34 1.37
CA LYS A 46 21.32 4.87 1.57
C LYS A 46 20.32 4.35 2.61
N ILE A 47 19.40 5.19 3.10
CA ILE A 47 18.42 4.75 4.09
C ILE A 47 17.49 3.70 3.46
N ASN A 48 17.28 2.57 4.13
CA ASN A 48 16.28 1.60 3.71
C ASN A 48 14.88 2.01 4.23
N TYR A 49 13.83 1.53 3.57
CA TYR A 49 12.46 1.94 3.90
C TYR A 49 12.06 1.67 5.35
N SER A 50 12.47 0.52 5.92
CA SER A 50 12.19 0.16 7.32
C SER A 50 12.76 1.20 8.29
N ARG A 51 14.03 1.61 8.06
CA ARG A 51 14.72 2.61 8.87
C ARG A 51 14.12 4.00 8.69
N LEU A 52 13.76 4.38 7.45
CA LEU A 52 13.06 5.64 7.17
C LEU A 52 11.73 5.71 7.91
N LYS A 53 10.90 4.65 7.81
CA LYS A 53 9.61 4.57 8.49
C LYS A 53 9.77 4.66 10.01
N SER A 54 10.74 3.94 10.57
CA SER A 54 11.04 4.00 12.01
C SER A 54 11.46 5.40 12.47
N GLU A 55 12.34 6.06 11.71
CA GLU A 55 12.82 7.41 12.05
C GLU A 55 11.71 8.46 11.97
N VAL A 56 10.87 8.38 10.93
CA VAL A 56 9.71 9.26 10.78
C VAL A 56 8.74 9.03 11.94
N ASN A 57 8.31 7.78 12.20
CA ASN A 57 7.41 7.46 13.29
C ASN A 57 7.94 7.96 14.65
N ARG A 58 9.24 7.73 14.95
CA ARG A 58 9.84 8.21 16.20
C ARG A 58 9.71 9.73 16.38
N LYS A 59 9.80 10.50 15.30
CA LYS A 59 9.74 11.96 15.32
C LYS A 59 8.31 12.50 15.22
N THR A 60 7.34 11.68 14.81
CA THR A 60 5.96 12.11 14.51
C THR A 60 4.89 11.37 15.31
N ASN A 61 5.29 10.53 16.28
CA ASN A 61 4.36 9.73 17.12
C ASN A 61 3.29 10.55 17.85
N ASN A 62 3.49 11.86 18.04
CA ASN A 62 2.56 12.75 18.73
C ASN A 62 1.84 13.74 17.80
N PHE A 63 1.91 13.55 16.49
CA PHE A 63 1.26 14.44 15.54
C PHE A 63 -0.24 14.14 15.46
N ILE A 64 -1.03 15.17 15.11
CA ILE A 64 -2.47 14.98 14.93
C ILE A 64 -2.78 14.11 13.70
N LYS A 65 -4.00 13.56 13.67
CA LYS A 65 -4.45 12.62 12.62
C LYS A 65 -4.22 13.09 11.17
N PRO A 66 -4.48 14.35 10.77
CA PRO A 66 -4.15 14.86 9.44
C PRO A 66 -2.66 14.80 9.07
N PHE A 67 -1.76 15.01 10.04
CA PHE A 67 -0.31 14.91 9.80
C PHE A 67 0.14 13.46 9.66
N ASP A 68 -0.38 12.57 10.52
CA ASP A 68 -0.12 11.13 10.41
C ASP A 68 -0.57 10.58 9.05
N GLU A 69 -1.75 11.01 8.56
CA GLU A 69 -2.24 10.58 7.24
C GLU A 69 -1.41 11.15 6.08
N ALA A 70 -0.97 12.41 6.16
CA ALA A 70 -0.07 13.00 5.18
C ALA A 70 1.29 12.27 5.13
N ILE A 71 1.83 11.90 6.29
CA ILE A 71 3.07 11.12 6.42
C ILE A 71 2.90 9.74 5.80
N LYS A 72 1.81 9.03 6.12
CA LYS A 72 1.50 7.72 5.50
C LYS A 72 1.40 7.84 3.99
N ARG A 73 0.73 8.87 3.47
CA ARG A 73 0.61 9.13 2.03
C ARG A 73 1.98 9.31 1.37
N LYS A 74 2.84 10.13 1.95
CA LYS A 74 4.18 10.38 1.39
C LYS A 74 5.11 9.16 1.52
N LEU A 75 5.06 8.43 2.64
CA LEU A 75 5.83 7.18 2.80
C LEU A 75 5.41 6.11 1.80
N ARG A 76 4.10 5.99 1.48
CA ARG A 76 3.62 5.11 0.41
C ARG A 76 4.18 5.51 -0.96
N ALA A 77 4.16 6.80 -1.29
CA ALA A 77 4.73 7.30 -2.54
C ALA A 77 6.24 6.99 -2.63
N VAL A 78 6.99 7.27 -1.56
CA VAL A 78 8.44 6.97 -1.49
C VAL A 78 8.71 5.47 -1.63
N PHE A 79 7.89 4.62 -0.99
CA PHE A 79 7.98 3.17 -1.17
C PHE A 79 7.81 2.78 -2.64
N GLN A 80 6.78 3.31 -3.31
CA GLN A 80 6.52 3.04 -4.74
C GLN A 80 7.60 3.59 -5.67
N GLU A 81 8.16 4.76 -5.40
CA GLU A 81 9.13 5.44 -6.27
C GLU A 81 10.54 4.85 -6.16
N HIS A 82 10.95 4.39 -4.97
CA HIS A 82 12.35 4.08 -4.67
C HIS A 82 12.63 2.67 -4.17
N TYR A 83 11.61 1.94 -3.70
CA TYR A 83 11.80 0.65 -3.01
C TYR A 83 10.97 -0.48 -3.57
N VAL A 84 9.91 -0.17 -4.31
CA VAL A 84 9.30 -1.08 -5.27
C VAL A 84 10.16 -1.01 -6.51
N THR A 85 11.02 -2.01 -6.71
CA THR A 85 11.45 -2.35 -8.06
C THR A 85 10.19 -2.46 -8.91
N PRO A 86 10.17 -2.00 -10.17
CA PRO A 86 9.08 -2.27 -11.08
C PRO A 86 9.09 -3.77 -11.42
N GLU A 87 8.89 -4.63 -10.43
CA GLU A 87 8.35 -5.96 -10.65
C GLU A 87 6.92 -5.72 -11.08
N SER A 88 6.77 -5.73 -12.40
CA SER A 88 5.54 -5.92 -13.12
C SER A 88 4.34 -5.20 -12.50
N LYS A 89 4.02 -4.03 -13.09
CA LYS A 89 2.62 -3.91 -13.51
C LYS A 89 2.30 -5.25 -14.17
N PRO A 90 1.32 -6.05 -13.70
CA PRO A 90 0.88 -7.14 -14.53
C PRO A 90 0.50 -6.49 -15.86
N GLU A 91 1.25 -6.80 -16.91
CA GLU A 91 1.08 -6.28 -18.28
C GLU A 91 -0.21 -6.82 -18.92
N SER A 92 -1.18 -7.18 -18.09
CA SER A 92 -2.41 -7.83 -18.43
C SER A 92 -3.49 -7.22 -17.54
N GLU A 93 -4.40 -6.47 -18.14
CA GLU A 93 -5.71 -6.06 -17.59
C GLU A 93 -6.64 -7.25 -17.35
N GLU A 94 -6.10 -8.46 -17.32
CA GLU A 94 -6.87 -9.67 -17.18
C GLU A 94 -7.43 -9.78 -15.77
N LYS A 95 -8.74 -10.06 -15.73
CA LYS A 95 -9.49 -10.13 -14.49
C LYS A 95 -8.93 -11.24 -13.62
N ARG A 96 -8.77 -10.90 -12.34
CA ARG A 96 -8.31 -11.83 -11.30
C ARG A 96 -9.50 -12.25 -10.46
N TYR A 97 -9.65 -13.55 -10.28
CA TYR A 97 -10.72 -14.16 -9.50
C TYR A 97 -10.12 -14.80 -8.26
N LEU A 98 -10.77 -14.63 -7.11
CA LEU A 98 -10.41 -15.35 -5.90
C LEU A 98 -10.61 -16.85 -6.11
N ILE A 99 -9.77 -17.68 -5.51
CA ILE A 99 -9.92 -19.15 -5.55
C ILE A 99 -11.34 -19.61 -5.15
N LYS A 100 -11.99 -18.90 -4.22
CA LYS A 100 -13.38 -19.20 -3.85
C LYS A 100 -14.37 -18.95 -4.99
N GLU A 101 -14.16 -17.87 -5.75
CA GLU A 101 -15.00 -17.53 -6.91
C GLU A 101 -14.74 -18.51 -8.05
N VAL A 102 -13.48 -18.87 -8.30
CA VAL A 102 -13.12 -19.90 -9.29
C VAL A 102 -13.72 -21.26 -8.94
N ALA A 103 -13.68 -21.64 -7.67
CA ALA A 103 -14.30 -22.88 -7.21
C ALA A 103 -15.80 -22.92 -7.53
N ASN A 104 -16.51 -21.81 -7.32
CA ASN A 104 -17.92 -21.68 -7.71
C ASN A 104 -18.12 -21.74 -9.23
N LEU A 105 -17.25 -21.07 -10.01
CA LEU A 105 -17.33 -21.05 -11.49
C LEU A 105 -17.08 -22.43 -12.11
N LEU A 106 -16.29 -23.27 -11.46
CA LEU A 106 -15.98 -24.63 -11.90
C LEU A 106 -16.84 -25.69 -11.17
N GLU A 107 -17.88 -25.25 -10.47
CA GLU A 107 -18.82 -26.11 -9.74
C GLU A 107 -18.14 -27.14 -8.80
N MET A 108 -17.04 -26.73 -8.17
CA MET A 108 -16.23 -27.59 -7.29
C MET A 108 -15.97 -26.95 -5.93
N THR A 109 -15.57 -27.77 -4.95
CA THR A 109 -15.17 -27.25 -3.65
C THR A 109 -13.79 -26.59 -3.72
N SER A 110 -13.54 -25.59 -2.87
CA SER A 110 -12.21 -24.97 -2.78
C SER A 110 -11.11 -25.99 -2.40
N GLN A 111 -11.46 -27.07 -1.70
CA GLN A 111 -10.52 -28.15 -1.39
C GLN A 111 -10.11 -28.93 -2.64
N ASN A 112 -11.09 -29.27 -3.50
CA ASN A 112 -10.83 -29.95 -4.77
C ASN A 112 -10.02 -29.07 -5.72
N LEU A 113 -10.38 -27.79 -5.86
CA LEU A 113 -9.60 -26.84 -6.66
C LEU A 113 -8.16 -26.74 -6.17
N ASN A 114 -7.94 -26.65 -4.85
CA ASN A 114 -6.58 -26.64 -4.28
C ASN A 114 -5.83 -27.95 -4.46
N ARG A 115 -6.51 -29.07 -4.64
CA ARG A 115 -5.89 -30.34 -5.01
C ARG A 115 -5.45 -30.32 -6.47
N HIS A 116 -6.32 -29.86 -7.38
CA HIS A 116 -5.98 -29.70 -8.80
C HIS A 116 -4.79 -28.77 -8.99
N LEU A 117 -4.80 -27.59 -8.37
CA LEU A 117 -3.68 -26.64 -8.46
C LEU A 117 -2.35 -27.18 -7.92
N ARG A 118 -2.38 -28.18 -7.02
CA ARG A 118 -1.15 -28.85 -6.55
C ARG A 118 -0.64 -29.91 -7.53
N ASN A 119 -1.53 -30.48 -8.33
CA ASN A 119 -1.19 -31.48 -9.34
C ASN A 119 -0.77 -30.84 -10.68
N HIS A 120 -1.12 -29.57 -10.89
CA HIS A 120 -0.87 -28.80 -12.10
C HIS A 120 -0.01 -27.56 -11.79
N PRO A 121 1.31 -27.73 -11.55
CA PRO A 121 2.22 -26.63 -11.23
C PRO A 121 2.40 -25.61 -12.37
N GLU A 122 1.99 -25.96 -13.58
CA GLU A 122 1.94 -25.06 -14.73
C GLU A 122 0.90 -23.94 -14.58
N ILE A 123 -0.05 -24.09 -13.65
CA ILE A 123 -1.06 -23.07 -13.39
C ILE A 123 -0.52 -22.05 -12.38
N ASN A 124 -0.44 -20.80 -12.82
CA ASN A 124 0.11 -19.74 -11.99
C ASN A 124 -0.92 -19.20 -10.98
N VAL A 125 -0.72 -19.50 -9.69
CA VAL A 125 -1.54 -18.97 -8.60
C VAL A 125 -0.88 -17.74 -7.98
N ILE A 126 -1.57 -16.60 -8.05
CA ILE A 126 -1.10 -15.35 -7.43
C ILE A 126 -1.51 -15.36 -5.95
N GLU A 127 -0.53 -15.50 -5.05
CA GLU A 127 -0.76 -15.53 -3.60
C GLU A 127 -0.36 -14.20 -2.94
N ILE A 128 -1.36 -13.51 -2.36
CA ILE A 128 -1.14 -12.31 -1.53
C ILE A 128 -1.09 -12.70 -0.04
N SER A 129 -1.86 -13.72 0.35
CA SER A 129 -1.84 -14.34 1.69
C SER A 129 -2.52 -15.72 1.63
N SER A 130 -2.39 -16.53 2.68
CA SER A 130 -3.03 -17.85 2.78
C SER A 130 -4.55 -17.84 2.52
N ARG A 131 -5.23 -16.70 2.79
CA ARG A 131 -6.67 -16.51 2.55
C ARG A 131 -7.01 -15.74 1.28
N LYS A 132 -6.02 -15.15 0.60
CA LYS A 132 -6.18 -14.32 -0.60
C LYS A 132 -5.26 -14.84 -1.70
N ARG A 133 -5.78 -15.83 -2.42
CA ARG A 133 -5.16 -16.47 -3.57
C ARG A 133 -6.04 -16.22 -4.79
N TYR A 134 -5.42 -15.96 -5.92
CA TYR A 134 -6.08 -15.53 -7.15
C TYR A 134 -5.60 -16.32 -8.36
N LEU A 135 -6.48 -16.46 -9.35
CA LEU A 135 -6.16 -16.94 -10.69
C LEU A 135 -6.60 -15.88 -11.70
N THR A 136 -5.90 -15.80 -12.82
CA THR A 136 -6.33 -14.98 -13.96
C THR A 136 -7.34 -15.75 -14.82
N GLU A 137 -8.04 -15.05 -15.69
CA GLU A 137 -9.01 -15.66 -16.62
C GLU A 137 -8.38 -16.75 -17.50
N SER A 138 -7.21 -16.49 -18.10
CA SER A 138 -6.41 -17.48 -18.84
C SER A 138 -6.08 -18.74 -18.05
N GLU A 139 -5.73 -18.62 -16.77
CA GLU A 139 -5.44 -19.78 -15.91
C GLU A 139 -6.71 -20.58 -15.57
N ILE A 140 -7.87 -19.91 -15.49
CA ILE A 140 -9.17 -20.58 -15.32
C ILE A 140 -9.57 -21.32 -16.61
N GLU A 141 -9.30 -20.75 -17.79
CA GLU A 141 -9.56 -21.43 -19.06
C GLU A 141 -8.69 -22.68 -19.22
N LYS A 142 -7.41 -22.62 -18.83
CA LYS A 142 -6.54 -23.80 -18.78
C LYS A 142 -7.16 -24.89 -17.88
N LEU A 143 -7.68 -24.51 -16.70
CA LEU A 143 -8.34 -25.45 -15.79
C LEU A 143 -9.60 -26.11 -16.37
N LYS A 144 -10.34 -25.43 -17.25
CA LYS A 144 -11.54 -25.99 -17.89
C LYS A 144 -11.21 -26.97 -19.02
N ASN A 145 -10.03 -26.81 -19.63
CA ASN A 145 -9.58 -27.63 -20.75
C ASN A 145 -8.71 -28.83 -20.33
N LEU A 146 -8.48 -29.00 -19.02
CA LEU A 146 -7.84 -30.16 -18.39
C LEU A 146 -8.87 -31.24 -18.05
#